data_AF-A0A0Q7T423-F1
#
_entry.id   AF-A0A0Q7T423-F1
#
_cell.length_a   1.000
_cell.length_b   1.000
_cell.length_c   1.000
_cell.angle_alpha   90.00
_cell.angle_beta   90.00
_cell.angle_gamma   90.00
#
_symmetry.space_group_name_H-M   'P 1'
#
loop_
_entity.id
_entity.type
_entity.pdbx_description
1 polymer ?
#
loop_
_entity_poly.entity_id
_entity_poly.type
_entity_poly.pdbx_seq_one_letter_code
_entity_poly.pdbx_strand_id
1 'polypeptide(L)' 'MKAKQLNNIRAAGKDEAVRLTPPRRPSLEQAIAYIEEDELVEVTPKSIRLRKAVLNPSFRKKRVREE' A
#
# COMPACT_ATOMS: atom_id res chain seq x y z
N MET A 1 -1.26 6.24 5.40
CA MET A 1 -2.19 7.25 4.88
C MET A 1 -3.47 7.13 5.68
N LYS A 2 -3.70 8.03 6.64
CA LYS A 2 -4.94 8.05 7.44
C LYS A 2 -6.08 8.36 6.45
N ALA A 3 -7.00 7.43 6.27
CA ALA A 3 -8.17 7.67 5.42
C ALA A 3 -8.90 8.90 5.98
N LYS A 4 -9.05 9.94 5.16
CA LYS A 4 -9.81 11.13 5.51
C LYS A 4 -11.28 10.75 5.43
N GLN A 5 -11.82 10.26 6.54
CA GLN A 5 -13.25 9.95 6.64
C GLN A 5 -14.01 11.27 6.50
N LEU A 6 -14.78 11.39 5.42
CA LEU A 6 -15.65 12.53 5.17
C LEU A 6 -16.80 12.45 6.17
N ASN A 7 -16.76 13.29 7.21
CA ASN A 7 -17.67 13.31 8.36
C ASN A 7 -19.11 13.78 8.04
N ASN A 8 -19.64 13.52 6.84
CA ASN A 8 -21.00 13.90 6.47
C ASN A 8 -21.97 12.71 6.51
N ILE A 9 -21.93 11.91 7.58
CA ILE A 9 -23.01 10.95 7.89
C ILE A 9 -23.64 11.40 9.21
N ARG A 10 -24.81 12.03 9.09
CA ARG A 10 -25.68 12.42 10.20
C ARG A 10 -26.99 11.66 10.01
N ALA A 11 -27.18 10.54 10.72
CA ALA A 11 -28.47 10.05 11.25
C ALA A 11 -28.35 8.61 11.81
N ALA A 12 -28.75 8.46 13.07
CA ALA A 12 -29.29 7.25 13.75
C ALA A 12 -28.75 5.86 13.35
N GLY A 13 -27.77 5.34 14.10
CA GLY A 13 -27.31 3.93 13.97
C GLY A 13 -25.80 3.79 14.18
N LYS A 14 -25.29 4.35 15.27
CA LYS A 14 -23.86 4.56 15.49
C LYS A 14 -23.19 3.33 16.12
N ASP A 15 -23.29 2.16 15.50
CA ASP A 15 -22.60 0.94 15.96
C ASP A 15 -22.42 -0.14 14.87
N GLU A 16 -22.19 0.26 13.61
CA GLU A 16 -21.59 -0.67 12.66
C GLU A 16 -20.11 -0.85 12.99
N ALA A 17 -19.77 -1.96 13.65
CA ALA A 17 -18.39 -2.37 13.83
C ALA A 17 -17.73 -2.50 12.45
N VAL A 18 -16.63 -1.76 12.22
CA VAL A 18 -15.90 -1.78 10.95
C VAL A 18 -15.34 -3.19 10.70
N ARG A 19 -15.94 -3.93 9.77
CA ARG A 19 -15.45 -5.24 9.34
C ARG A 19 -14.38 -5.05 8.27
N LEU A 20 -13.14 -5.42 8.57
CA LEU A 20 -12.04 -5.41 7.59
C LEU A 20 -11.98 -6.75 6.86
N THR A 21 -11.92 -6.70 5.53
CA THR A 21 -11.61 -7.90 4.73
C THR A 21 -10.19 -8.38 5.05
N PRO A 22 -9.93 -9.69 5.18
CA PRO A 22 -8.59 -10.21 5.44
C PRO A 22 -7.58 -9.75 4.38
N PRO A 23 -6.36 -9.36 4.78
CA PRO A 23 -5.33 -8.96 3.84
C PRO A 23 -4.79 -10.15 3.05
N ARG A 24 -4.41 -9.92 1.80
CA ARG A 24 -3.65 -10.89 1.00
C ARG A 24 -2.22 -10.97 1.51
N ARG A 25 -1.74 -12.18 1.78
CA ARG A 25 -0.36 -12.45 2.19
C ARG A 25 0.36 -13.15 1.02
N PRO A 26 1.09 -12.41 0.17
CA PRO A 26 1.78 -13.02 -0.96
C PRO A 26 2.94 -13.89 -0.48
N SER A 27 3.24 -14.97 -1.21
CA SER A 27 4.52 -15.68 -1.09
C SER A 27 5.66 -14.84 -1.70
N LEU A 28 6.91 -15.27 -1.53
CA LEU A 28 8.05 -14.58 -2.11
C LEU A 28 7.98 -14.58 -3.64
N GLU A 29 7.62 -15.71 -4.23
CA GLU A 29 7.48 -15.90 -5.67
C GLU A 29 6.36 -15.01 -6.22
N GLN A 30 5.24 -14.94 -5.52
CA GLN A 30 4.13 -14.05 -5.88
C GLN A 30 4.51 -12.58 -5.78
N ALA A 31 5.31 -12.20 -4.79
CA ALA A 31 5.80 -10.83 -4.64
C ALA A 31 6.78 -10.46 -5.77
N ILE A 32 7.67 -11.37 -6.17
CA ILE A 32 8.62 -11.15 -7.28
C ILE A 32 7.89 -11.06 -8.62
N ALA A 33 6.87 -11.90 -8.84
CA ALA A 33 6.05 -11.83 -10.06
C ALA A 33 5.17 -10.57 -10.15
N TYR A 34 4.97 -9.88 -9.02
CA TYR A 34 4.09 -8.71 -8.94
C TYR A 34 4.81 -7.37 -9.18
N ILE A 35 6.10 -7.26 -8.87
CA ILE A 35 6.82 -5.97 -8.94
C ILE A 35 7.07 -5.50 -10.38
N GLU A 36 7.13 -4.18 -10.54
CA GLU A 36 7.57 -3.48 -11.75
C GLU A 36 9.01 -2.94 -11.61
N GLU A 37 9.54 -2.32 -12.68
CA GLU A 37 10.92 -1.82 -12.73
C GLU A 37 11.25 -0.73 -11.69
N ASP A 38 10.25 0.05 -11.25
CA ASP A 38 10.43 1.08 -10.22
C ASP A 38 10.11 0.56 -8.80
N GLU A 39 9.92 -0.75 -8.63
CA GLU A 39 9.56 -1.42 -7.39
C GLU A 39 10.61 -2.44 -6.93
N LEU A 40 10.58 -2.74 -5.63
CA LEU A 40 11.51 -3.65 -4.97
C LEU A 40 10.75 -4.50 -3.94
N VAL A 41 11.16 -5.76 -3.82
CA VAL A 41 10.73 -6.65 -2.73
C VAL A 41 11.76 -6.55 -1.60
N GLU A 42 11.32 -6.08 -0.43
CA GLU A 42 12.13 -6.07 0.79
C GLU A 42 11.93 -7.41 1.52
N VAL A 43 12.99 -8.19 1.64
CA VAL A 43 12.97 -9.52 2.26
C VAL A 43 13.70 -9.48 3.60
N THR A 44 13.03 -9.95 4.64
CA THR A 44 13.60 -10.19 5.98
C THR A 44 13.18 -11.58 6.45
N PRO A 45 13.87 -12.19 7.43
CA PRO A 45 13.52 -13.54 7.90
C PRO A 45 12.07 -13.68 8.40
N LYS A 46 11.44 -12.59 8.85
CA LYS A 46 10.09 -12.58 9.42
C LYS A 46 9.03 -11.99 8.49
N SER A 47 9.44 -11.29 7.43
CA SER A 47 8.49 -10.53 6.62
C SER A 47 8.99 -10.23 5.21
N ILE A 48 8.04 -10.21 4.28
CA ILE A 48 8.21 -9.79 2.89
C ILE A 48 7.34 -8.56 2.67
N ARG A 49 7.91 -7.49 2.13
CA ARG A 49 7.18 -6.23 1.84
C ARG A 49 7.44 -5.76 0.43
N LEU A 50 6.43 -5.17 -0.19
CA LEU A 50 6.54 -4.47 -1.46
C LEU A 50 6.78 -2.98 -1.20
N ARG A 51 7.72 -2.40 -1.93
CA ARG A 51 8.03 -0.97 -1.84
C ARG A 51 8.48 -0.42 -3.18
N LYS A 52 8.33 0.89 -3.36
CA LYS A 52 8.92 1.59 -4.51
C LYS A 52 10.42 1.82 -4.28
N ALA A 53 11.20 1.79 -5.35
CA ALA A 53 12.63 2.11 -5.34
C ALA A 53 12.86 3.51 -4.76
N VAL A 54 12.05 4.49 -5.19
CA VAL A 54 12.00 5.82 -4.60
C VAL A 54 10.79 5.95 -3.69
N LEU A 55 11.07 6.07 -2.38
CA LEU A 55 10.04 6.22 -1.36
C LEU A 55 9.33 7.57 -1.40
N ASN A 56 10.08 8.65 -1.60
CA ASN A 56 9.52 10.00 -1.59
C ASN A 56 8.72 10.27 -2.88
N PRO A 57 7.41 10.55 -2.79
CA PRO A 57 6.57 10.78 -3.96
C PRO A 57 7.05 11.93 -4.85
N SER A 58 7.62 12.99 -4.25
CA SER A 58 8.10 14.16 -4.99
C SER A 58 9.32 13.82 -5.86
N PHE A 59 10.21 12.95 -5.36
CA PHE A 59 11.37 12.49 -6.13
C PHE A 59 10.97 11.45 -7.18
N ARG A 60 9.93 10.64 -6.93
CA ARG A 60 9.42 9.69 -7.92
C ARG A 60 8.90 10.39 -9.18
N LYS A 61 8.12 11.47 -9.02
CA LYS A 61 7.62 12.27 -10.15
C LYS A 61 8.72 12.94 -10.97
N LYS A 62 9.85 13.27 -10.34
CA LYS A 62 11.01 13.83 -11.04
C LYS A 62 11.73 12.78 -11.89
N ARG A 63 11.99 11.59 -11.32
CA ARG A 63 12.59 10.47 -12.06
C ARG A 63 11.81 10.08 -13.31
N VAL A 64 10.49 9.93 -13.20
CA VAL A 64 9.61 9.57 -14.33
C VAL A 64 9.61 10.62 -15.46
N ARG A 65 10.07 11.84 -15.20
CA ARG A 65 10.15 12.92 -16.20
C ARG A 65 11.55 13.07 -16.81
N GLU A 66 12.57 12.54 -16.14
CA GLU A 66 13.97 12.56 -16.62
C GLU A 66 14.30 11.34 -17.49
N GLU A 67 13.60 10.23 -17.28
CA GLU A 67 13.49 9.09 -18.20
C GLU A 67 12.46 9.39 -19.32
#